data_AF-A0A286G817-F1
#
_entry.id   AF-A0A286G817-F1
#
_cell.length_a   1.000
_cell.length_b   1.000
_cell.length_c   1.000
_cell.angle_alpha   90.00
_cell.angle_beta   90.00
_cell.angle_gamma   90.00
#
_symmetry.space_group_name_H-M   'P 1'
#
loop_
_entity.id
_entity.type
_entity.pdbx_description
1 polymer ?
#
loop_
_entity_poly.entity_id
_entity_poly.type
_entity_poly.pdbx_seq_one_letter_code
_entity_poly.pdbx_strand_id
1 'polypeptide(L)'
;MSARRSLVWLGLTPEPEQELPAAVAALRAPVDDRPPAALVAAERHRVERLVLRGTQRGWLRYLREVTDLVVEAAAPTATADPRPALVAGEVVLDHHRMLIGLPGAGYVRTATQRRDLERALVRLRDRDHTVPSSHRDPRSTA
;
A
#
# COMPACT_ATOMS: atom_id res chain seq x y z
N MET A 1 -6.12 36.33 0.16
CA MET A 1 -4.92 35.55 -0.25
C MET A 1 -5.24 34.06 -0.15
N SER A 2 -5.91 33.50 -1.16
CA SER A 2 -6.27 32.07 -1.19
C SER A 2 -5.01 31.23 -1.45
N ALA A 3 -4.56 30.48 -0.45
CA ALA A 3 -3.54 29.47 -0.63
C ALA A 3 -4.02 28.50 -1.72
N ARG A 4 -3.40 28.55 -2.91
CA ARG A 4 -3.64 27.58 -3.98
C ARG A 4 -3.42 26.19 -3.38
N ARG A 5 -4.49 25.40 -3.29
CA ARG A 5 -4.43 23.98 -2.93
C ARG A 5 -3.54 23.29 -3.95
N SER A 6 -2.29 23.04 -3.58
CA SER A 6 -1.31 22.38 -4.44
C SER A 6 -1.79 20.94 -4.68
N LEU A 7 -2.27 20.68 -5.90
CA LEU A 7 -2.61 19.35 -6.42
C LEU A 7 -1.37 18.63 -6.96
N VAL A 8 -0.16 19.14 -6.68
CA VAL A 8 1.12 18.60 -7.20
C VAL A 8 1.39 17.17 -6.68
N TRP A 9 0.72 16.74 -5.62
CA TRP A 9 0.81 15.37 -5.08
C TRP A 9 -0.03 14.33 -5.84
N LEU A 10 -0.88 14.75 -6.80
CA LEU A 10 -1.69 13.87 -7.67
C LEU A 10 -0.98 13.36 -8.91
N GLY A 11 0.24 13.84 -9.18
CA GLY A 11 1.04 13.42 -10.32
C GLY A 11 1.88 12.20 -9.97
N LEU A 12 1.25 11.05 -9.74
CA LEU A 12 1.93 9.82 -9.32
C LEU A 12 1.32 8.52 -9.87
N THR A 13 1.90 8.05 -10.97
CA THR A 13 1.88 6.71 -11.60
C THR A 13 0.60 5.82 -11.61
N PRO A 14 0.11 5.34 -12.78
CA PRO A 14 -1.32 5.06 -12.98
C PRO A 14 -1.78 3.59 -12.86
N GLU A 15 -0.90 2.61 -12.67
CA GLU A 15 -1.27 1.18 -12.67
C GLU A 15 -1.42 0.55 -11.27
N PRO A 16 -0.52 0.76 -10.29
CA PRO A 16 -0.65 0.10 -8.99
C PRO A 16 -1.58 0.83 -8.01
N GLU A 17 -1.98 2.08 -8.28
CA GLU A 17 -2.94 2.82 -7.44
C GLU A 17 -4.38 2.30 -7.54
N GLN A 18 -4.76 1.65 -8.65
CA GLN A 18 -6.07 0.98 -8.76
C GLN A 18 -6.14 -0.23 -7.83
N GLU A 19 -5.01 -0.88 -7.58
CA GLU A 19 -4.91 -2.09 -6.78
C GLU A 19 -4.78 -1.78 -5.29
N LEU A 20 -4.32 -0.57 -4.92
CA LEU A 20 -4.11 -0.19 -3.53
C LEU A 20 -5.36 -0.35 -2.65
N PRO A 21 -6.58 0.11 -3.04
CA PRO A 21 -7.78 -0.10 -2.23
C PRO A 21 -8.08 -1.59 -2.00
N ALA A 22 -7.87 -2.42 -3.02
CA ALA A 22 -8.09 -3.86 -2.91
C ALA A 22 -7.02 -4.54 -2.04
N ALA A 23 -5.76 -4.16 -2.21
CA ALA A 23 -4.64 -4.65 -1.42
C ALA A 23 -4.78 -4.27 0.07
N VAL A 24 -5.12 -3.02 0.37
CA VAL A 24 -5.35 -2.58 1.75
C VAL A 24 -6.61 -3.21 2.34
N ALA A 25 -7.67 -3.39 1.55
CA ALA A 25 -8.84 -4.13 2.00
C ALA A 25 -8.51 -5.59 2.32
N ALA A 26 -7.65 -6.24 1.54
CA ALA A 26 -7.17 -7.60 1.81
C ALA A 26 -6.33 -7.64 3.11
N LEU A 27 -5.46 -6.66 3.34
CA LEU A 27 -4.68 -6.58 4.59
C LEU A 27 -5.55 -6.36 5.83
N ARG A 28 -6.72 -5.74 5.68
CA ARG A 28 -7.69 -5.53 6.77
C ARG A 28 -8.73 -6.63 6.89
N ALA A 29 -8.81 -7.53 5.91
CA ALA A 29 -9.72 -8.66 5.95
C ALA A 29 -9.13 -9.76 6.87
N PRO A 30 -9.99 -10.55 7.54
CA PRO A 30 -9.52 -11.75 8.25
C PRO A 30 -8.86 -12.74 7.26
N VAL A 31 -7.85 -13.45 7.76
CA VAL A 31 -6.81 -14.18 7.01
C VAL A 31 -7.33 -15.20 5.97
N ASP A 32 -8.55 -15.69 6.10
CA ASP A 32 -9.08 -16.80 5.30
C ASP A 32 -10.12 -16.41 4.24
N ASP A 33 -10.52 -15.14 4.14
CA ASP A 33 -11.55 -14.70 3.20
C ASP A 33 -11.03 -13.69 2.16
N ARG A 34 -11.43 -13.90 0.90
CA ARG A 34 -11.32 -12.86 -0.13
C ARG A 34 -11.95 -11.58 0.43
N PRO A 35 -11.29 -10.41 0.34
CA PRO A 35 -11.83 -9.18 0.90
C PRO A 35 -13.24 -8.93 0.36
N PRO A 36 -14.25 -8.76 1.24
CA PRO A 36 -15.59 -8.43 0.82
C PRO A 36 -15.58 -7.20 -0.08
N ALA A 37 -16.36 -7.21 -1.16
CA ALA A 37 -16.45 -6.06 -2.08
C ALA A 37 -16.81 -4.75 -1.35
N ALA A 38 -17.54 -4.85 -0.24
CA ALA A 38 -17.85 -3.73 0.65
C ALA A 38 -16.60 -3.10 1.30
N LEU A 39 -15.60 -3.89 1.71
CA LEU A 39 -14.34 -3.35 2.27
C LEU A 39 -13.52 -2.63 1.21
N VAL A 40 -13.45 -3.19 -0.01
CA VAL A 40 -12.78 -2.55 -1.15
C VAL A 40 -13.46 -1.22 -1.51
N ALA A 41 -14.79 -1.20 -1.57
CA ALA A 41 -15.57 0.00 -1.85
C ALA A 41 -15.40 1.07 -0.75
N ALA A 42 -15.38 0.66 0.52
CA ALA A 42 -15.13 1.55 1.65
C ALA A 42 -13.73 2.18 1.57
N GLU A 43 -12.71 1.39 1.25
CA GLU A 43 -11.35 1.91 1.14
C GLU A 43 -11.18 2.83 -0.07
N ARG A 44 -11.78 2.48 -1.20
CA ARG A 44 -11.84 3.36 -2.37
C ARG A 44 -12.50 4.69 -2.01
N HIS A 45 -13.64 4.69 -1.33
CA HIS A 45 -14.31 5.92 -0.92
C HIS A 45 -13.44 6.74 0.05
N ARG A 46 -12.70 6.09 0.95
CA ARG A 46 -11.77 6.75 1.88
C ARG A 46 -10.64 7.46 1.13
N VAL A 47 -10.01 6.78 0.17
CA VAL A 47 -8.96 7.36 -0.69
C VAL A 47 -9.53 8.50 -1.52
N GLU A 48 -10.67 8.31 -2.19
CA GLU A 48 -11.35 9.36 -2.96
C GLU A 48 -11.64 10.61 -2.11
N ARG A 49 -12.11 10.43 -0.87
CA ARG A 49 -12.36 11.53 0.07
C ARG A 49 -11.08 12.25 0.47
N LEU A 50 -9.99 11.52 0.73
CA LEU A 50 -8.67 12.09 1.02
C LEU A 50 -8.13 12.86 -0.19
N VAL A 51 -8.38 12.35 -1.39
CA VAL A 51 -7.92 12.96 -2.63
C VAL A 51 -8.66 14.26 -2.92
N LEU A 52 -10.00 14.21 -2.89
CA LEU A 52 -10.85 15.33 -3.28
C LEU A 52 -10.94 16.41 -2.20
N ARG A 53 -10.84 16.04 -0.92
CA ARG A 53 -11.14 16.93 0.21
C ARG A 53 -10.13 16.86 1.35
N GLY A 54 -9.10 16.03 1.24
CA GLY A 54 -8.14 15.83 2.30
C GLY A 54 -7.11 16.94 2.41
N THR A 55 -6.20 16.74 3.34
CA THR A 55 -5.04 17.60 3.56
C THR A 55 -3.79 16.75 3.46
N GLN A 56 -2.63 17.37 3.22
CA GLN A 56 -1.35 16.67 3.25
C GLN A 56 -1.16 15.89 4.56
N ARG A 57 -1.57 16.45 5.71
CA ARG A 57 -1.52 15.75 7.00
C ARG A 57 -2.43 14.51 7.02
N GLY A 58 -3.63 14.61 6.45
CA GLY A 58 -4.55 13.48 6.33
C GLY A 58 -3.99 12.38 5.44
N TRP A 59 -3.38 12.75 4.31
CA TRP A 59 -2.70 11.84 3.40
C TRP A 59 -1.52 11.13 4.05
N LEU A 60 -0.62 11.87 4.70
CA LEU A 60 0.53 11.27 5.40
C LEU A 60 0.13 10.35 6.56
N ARG A 61 -1.01 10.64 7.22
CA ARG A 61 -1.58 9.74 8.23
C ARG A 61 -2.07 8.45 7.57
N TYR A 62 -2.77 8.53 6.45
CA TYR A 62 -3.20 7.36 5.70
C TYR A 62 -2.01 6.48 5.27
N LEU A 63 -0.95 7.07 4.71
CA LEU A 63 0.26 6.33 4.35
C LEU A 63 0.92 5.64 5.55
N ARG A 64 0.88 6.27 6.74
CA ARG A 64 1.35 5.65 7.99
C ARG A 64 0.54 4.41 8.33
N GLU A 65 -0.79 4.53 8.32
CA GLU A 65 -1.67 3.40 8.63
C GLU A 65 -1.43 2.21 7.68
N VAL A 66 -1.23 2.48 6.39
CA VAL A 66 -0.91 1.41 5.43
C VAL A 66 0.50 0.84 5.66
N THR A 67 1.47 1.68 6.04
CA THR A 67 2.82 1.20 6.43
C THR A 67 2.73 0.22 7.58
N ASP A 68 1.95 0.55 8.61
CA ASP A 68 1.79 -0.30 9.79
C ASP A 68 1.20 -1.67 9.41
N LEU A 69 0.19 -1.70 8.53
CA LEU A 69 -0.40 -2.94 8.00
C LEU A 69 0.61 -3.79 7.21
N VAL A 70 1.44 -3.17 6.37
CA VAL A 70 2.47 -3.88 5.60
C VAL A 70 3.56 -4.44 6.51
N VAL A 71 3.97 -3.69 7.54
CA VAL A 71 4.96 -4.14 8.53
C VAL A 71 4.42 -5.32 9.34
N GLU A 72 3.15 -5.28 9.75
CA GLU A 72 2.49 -6.37 10.44
C GLU A 72 2.40 -7.63 9.56
N ALA A 73 1.98 -7.48 8.30
CA ALA A 73 1.92 -8.58 7.34
C ALA A 73 3.30 -9.19 7.03
N ALA A 74 4.38 -8.40 7.16
CA ALA A 74 5.76 -8.85 7.00
C ALA A 74 6.36 -9.51 8.26
N ALA A 75 5.60 -9.62 9.35
CA ALA A 75 6.07 -10.28 10.57
C ALA A 75 6.42 -11.76 10.30
N PRO A 76 7.43 -12.33 10.97
CA PRO A 76 7.83 -13.74 10.78
C PRO A 76 6.72 -14.75 11.07
N THR A 77 5.76 -14.38 11.93
CA THR A 77 4.63 -15.21 12.34
C THR A 77 3.42 -15.10 11.41
N ALA A 78 3.44 -14.18 10.44
CA ALA A 78 2.32 -14.00 9.53
C ALA A 78 2.28 -15.15 8.52
N THR A 79 1.11 -15.78 8.39
CA THR A 79 0.85 -16.91 7.48
C THR A 79 0.02 -16.51 6.27
N ALA A 80 -0.57 -15.30 6.27
CA ALA A 80 -1.36 -14.76 5.17
C ALA A 80 -0.52 -14.60 3.88
N ASP A 81 -1.21 -14.61 2.73
CA ASP A 81 -0.61 -14.34 1.42
C ASP A 81 0.19 -13.01 1.45
N PRO A 82 1.50 -13.03 1.12
CA PRO A 82 2.32 -11.82 1.13
C PRO A 82 2.00 -10.85 -0.01
N ARG A 83 1.30 -11.27 -1.08
CA ARG A 83 1.11 -10.46 -2.29
C ARG A 83 0.38 -9.14 -2.07
N PRO A 84 -0.74 -9.06 -1.32
CA PRO A 84 -1.38 -7.77 -1.04
C PRO A 84 -0.47 -6.81 -0.27
N ALA A 85 0.37 -7.34 0.63
CA ALA A 85 1.34 -6.54 1.38
C ALA A 85 2.47 -6.01 0.48
N LEU A 86 2.90 -6.80 -0.52
CA LEU A 86 3.88 -6.36 -1.53
C LEU A 86 3.33 -5.20 -2.35
N VAL A 87 2.14 -5.35 -2.92
CA VAL A 87 1.50 -4.29 -3.74
C VAL A 87 1.32 -3.01 -2.92
N ALA A 88 0.73 -3.10 -1.73
CA ALA A 88 0.52 -1.94 -0.87
C ALA A 88 1.86 -1.29 -0.43
N GLY A 89 2.84 -2.12 -0.06
CA GLY A 89 4.15 -1.64 0.39
C GLY A 89 4.94 -0.92 -0.69
N GLU A 90 4.92 -1.41 -1.93
CA GLU A 90 5.60 -0.78 -3.06
C GLU A 90 4.99 0.58 -3.40
N VAL A 91 3.66 0.66 -3.46
CA VAL A 91 2.93 1.91 -3.71
C VAL A 91 3.22 2.96 -2.64
N VAL A 92 3.16 2.58 -1.36
CA VAL A 92 3.41 3.54 -0.26
C VAL A 92 4.87 3.96 -0.20
N LEU A 93 5.81 3.06 -0.49
CA LEU A 93 7.23 3.39 -0.55
C LEU A 93 7.51 4.40 -1.66
N ASP A 94 6.92 4.21 -2.84
CA ASP A 94 7.04 5.15 -3.96
C ASP A 94 6.50 6.53 -3.57
N HIS A 95 5.31 6.58 -2.97
CA HIS A 95 4.73 7.81 -2.43
C HIS A 95 5.65 8.53 -1.43
N HIS A 96 6.31 7.79 -0.54
CA HIS A 96 7.25 8.38 0.40
C HIS A 96 8.53 8.90 -0.27
N ARG A 97 9.00 8.27 -1.34
CA ARG A 97 10.17 8.71 -2.11
C ARG A 97 9.88 10.00 -2.87
N MET A 98 8.70 10.08 -3.47
CA MET A 98 8.23 11.25 -4.22
C MET A 98 8.17 12.55 -3.41
N LEU A 99 8.00 12.45 -2.09
CA LEU A 99 8.02 13.62 -1.20
C LEU A 99 9.34 14.39 -1.27
N ILE A 100 10.44 13.80 -1.78
CA ILE A 100 11.72 14.50 -1.97
C ILE A 100 11.60 15.65 -2.97
N GLY A 101 10.70 15.52 -3.96
CA GLY A 101 10.45 16.54 -4.98
C GLY A 101 9.50 17.65 -4.53
N LEU A 102 8.93 17.56 -3.32
CA LEU A 102 7.98 18.52 -2.80
C LEU A 102 8.62 19.41 -1.73
N PRO A 103 8.27 20.71 -1.69
CA PRO A 103 8.74 21.60 -0.63
C PRO A 103 8.20 21.17 0.73
N GLY A 104 9.05 21.27 1.76
CA GLY A 104 8.68 21.06 3.17
C GLY A 104 9.33 19.83 3.81
N ALA A 105 9.02 19.59 5.09
CA ALA A 105 9.66 18.54 5.89
C ALA A 105 9.06 17.13 5.68
N GLY A 106 8.19 16.94 4.68
CA GLY A 106 7.47 15.68 4.45
C GLY A 106 8.42 14.50 4.26
N TYR A 107 9.41 14.65 3.37
CA TYR A 107 10.39 13.60 3.10
C TYR A 107 11.23 13.22 4.33
N VAL A 108 11.64 14.20 5.15
CA VAL A 108 12.41 13.93 6.38
C VAL A 108 11.53 13.21 7.41
N ARG A 109 10.28 13.67 7.59
CA ARG A 109 9.34 13.10 8.57
C ARG A 109 8.94 11.65 8.28
N THR A 110 8.99 11.21 7.02
CA THR A 110 8.66 9.84 6.63
C THR A 110 9.88 8.92 6.52
N ALA A 111 11.07 9.36 6.96
CA ALA A 111 12.30 8.57 6.85
C ALA A 111 12.23 7.22 7.59
N THR A 112 11.63 7.18 8.79
CA THR A 112 11.42 5.93 9.54
C THR A 112 10.52 4.97 8.76
N GLN A 113 9.40 5.47 8.25
CA GLN A 113 8.43 4.68 7.50
C GLN A 113 9.03 4.08 6.23
N ARG A 114 9.88 4.84 5.51
CA ARG A 114 10.62 4.29 4.35
C ARG A 114 11.51 3.13 4.74
N ARG A 115 12.30 3.25 5.81
CA ARG A 115 13.21 2.18 6.27
C ARG A 115 12.42 0.94 6.70
N ASP A 116 11.29 1.13 7.36
CA ASP A 116 10.46 0.02 7.81
C ASP A 116 9.80 -0.70 6.64
N LEU A 117 9.30 0.04 5.64
CA LEU A 117 8.78 -0.53 4.38
C LEU A 117 9.86 -1.27 3.59
N GLU A 118 11.05 -0.70 3.44
CA GLU A 118 12.16 -1.36 2.73
C GLU A 118 12.51 -2.70 3.38
N ARG A 119 12.57 -2.76 4.71
CA ARG A 119 12.80 -4.01 5.44
C ARG A 119 11.63 -4.98 5.32
N ALA A 120 10.40 -4.49 5.40
CA ALA A 120 9.20 -5.31 5.24
C ALA A 120 9.12 -5.95 3.85
N LEU A 121 9.37 -5.17 2.79
CA LEU A 121 9.36 -5.65 1.41
C LEU A 121 10.42 -6.72 1.14
N VAL A 122 11.62 -6.61 1.73
CA VAL A 122 12.63 -7.68 1.64
C VAL A 122 12.07 -8.98 2.21
N ARG A 123 11.52 -8.96 3.43
CA ARG A 123 10.94 -10.16 4.06
C ARG A 123 9.76 -10.73 3.29
N LEU A 124 8.89 -9.88 2.76
CA LEU A 124 7.73 -10.30 1.98
C LEU A 124 8.14 -10.96 0.66
N ARG A 125 9.17 -10.44 -0.01
CA ARG A 125 9.72 -11.05 -1.23
C ARG A 125 10.35 -12.40 -0.93
N ASP A 126 11.15 -12.50 0.13
CA ASP A 126 11.74 -13.78 0.56
C ASP A 126 10.63 -14.82 0.80
N ARG A 127 9.52 -14.41 1.45
CA ARG A 127 8.36 -15.28 1.68
C ARG A 127 7.67 -15.70 0.39
N ASP A 128 7.40 -14.78 -0.52
CA ASP A 128 6.76 -15.08 -1.82
C ASP A 128 7.62 -16.05 -2.65
N HIS A 129 8.96 -15.98 -2.55
CA HIS A 129 9.87 -16.91 -3.22
C HIS A 129 9.92 -18.29 -2.56
N THR A 130 9.66 -18.37 -1.24
CA THR A 130 9.63 -19.64 -0.50
C THR A 130 8.32 -20.41 -0.61
N VAL A 131 7.21 -19.77 -0.98
CA VAL A 131 5.94 -20.47 -1.24
C VAL A 131 6.13 -21.28 -2.54
N PRO A 132 6.21 -22.63 -2.48
CA PRO A 132 6.32 -23.42 -3.69
C PRO A 132 5.08 -23.18 -4.54
N SER A 133 5.25 -23.04 -5.85
CA SER A 133 4.16 -22.93 -6.82
C SER A 133 3.36 -24.25 -6.92
N SER A 134 2.85 -24.80 -5.82
CA SER A 134 2.11 -26.06 -5.78
C SER A 134 0.66 -25.95 -6.29
N HIS A 135 0.38 -24.96 -7.14
CA HIS A 135 -0.87 -24.87 -7.89
C HIS A 135 -0.67 -24.40 -9.34
N ARG A 136 0.43 -24.81 -9.96
CA ARG A 136 0.65 -24.58 -11.38
C ARG A 136 0.89 -25.91 -12.07
N ASP A 137 -0.19 -26.56 -12.44
CA ASP A 137 -0.18 -27.63 -13.43
C ASP A 137 -1.57 -27.75 -14.09
N PRO A 138 -1.66 -28.29 -15.32
CA PRO A 138 -1.22 -27.62 -16.53
C PRO A 138 -2.39 -27.53 -17.54
N ARG A 139 -2.12 -26.93 -18.70
CA ARG A 139 -2.99 -27.02 -19.88
C ARG A 139 -3.51 -28.46 -20.06
N SER A 140 -4.82 -28.64 -20.08
CA SER A 140 -5.44 -29.82 -20.69
C SER A 140 -6.27 -29.36 -21.87
N THR A 141 -5.71 -29.57 -23.05
CA THR A 141 -6.36 -29.61 -24.35
C THR A 141 -7.52 -30.60 -24.34
N ALA A 142 -8.68 -30.19 -24.83
CA ALA A 142 -9.64 -31.00 -25.57
C ALA A 142 -10.52 -30.06 -26.41
#